data_AF-A0A150QLT0-F1
#
_entry.id   AF-A0A150QLT0-F1
#
_cell.length_a   1.000
_cell.length_b   1.000
_cell.length_c   1.000
_cell.angle_alpha   90.00
_cell.angle_beta   90.00
_cell.angle_gamma   90.00
#
_symmetry.space_group_name_H-M   'P 1'
#
loop_
_entity.id
_entity.type
_entity.pdbx_description
1 polymer ?
#
loop_
_entity_poly.entity_id
_entity_poly.type
_entity_poly.pdbx_seq_one_letter_code
_entity_poly.pdbx_strand_id
1 'polypeptide(L)'
;MKKVARDEEADRILELAGQSWDAMHGILERQFAVLHNRAQVLIGLCGIVITTTGFSGRLIAGTSRAAQGLIIAGVAIVLLAATLIVWGVQHIRWLTQQPGGDRREWLLVSLAYRDRKTTIYRVAIAFLLAGLSFYVIAIAMMLLDPTAAPSSGGR
;
A
#
# COMPACT_ATOMS: atom_id res chain seq x y z
N MET A 1 10.48 5.05 19.04
CA MET A 1 11.07 3.69 19.19
C MET A 1 12.39 3.65 18.43
N LYS A 2 13.47 3.22 19.08
CA LYS A 2 14.79 3.07 18.43
C LYS A 2 14.69 1.98 17.36
N LYS A 3 15.21 2.25 16.16
CA LYS A 3 15.25 1.25 15.08
C LYS A 3 16.29 0.21 15.48
N VAL A 4 15.85 -1.00 15.83
CA VAL A 4 16.73 -2.13 16.14
C VAL A 4 17.47 -2.49 14.85
N ALA A 5 18.79 -2.69 14.93
CA ALA A 5 19.56 -3.12 13.78
C ALA A 5 19.13 -4.54 13.36
N ARG A 6 19.25 -4.89 12.08
CA ARG A 6 18.79 -6.20 11.59
C ARG A 6 19.48 -7.37 12.32
N ASP A 7 20.77 -7.24 12.59
CA ASP A 7 21.54 -8.21 13.36
C ASP A 7 21.00 -8.38 14.78
N GLU A 8 20.72 -7.27 15.46
CA GLU A 8 20.19 -7.29 16.83
C GLU A 8 18.76 -7.88 16.87
N GLU A 9 17.95 -7.66 15.83
CA GLU A 9 16.66 -8.33 15.70
C GLU A 9 16.82 -9.84 15.45
N ALA A 10 17.77 -10.23 14.59
CA ALA A 10 18.05 -11.63 14.31
C ALA A 10 18.48 -12.37 15.57
N ASP A 11 19.39 -11.78 16.36
CA ASP A 11 19.88 -12.38 17.60
C ASP A 11 18.74 -12.54 18.63
N ARG A 12 17.85 -11.55 18.78
CA ARG A 12 16.65 -11.68 19.63
C ARG A 12 15.70 -12.77 19.16
N ILE A 13 15.50 -12.92 17.85
CA ILE A 13 14.64 -13.99 17.30
C ILE A 13 15.29 -15.35 17.53
N LEU A 14 16.61 -15.47 17.40
CA LEU A 14 17.35 -16.70 17.71
C LEU A 14 17.26 -17.06 19.19
N GLU A 15 17.35 -16.08 20.10
CA GLU A 15 17.14 -16.29 21.54
C GLU A 15 15.71 -16.77 21.84
N LEU A 16 14.70 -16.17 21.21
CA LEU A 16 13.30 -16.52 21.40
C LEU A 16 12.93 -17.90 20.81
N ALA A 17 13.47 -18.23 19.64
CA ALA A 17 13.23 -19.51 18.97
C ALA A 17 14.10 -20.65 19.53
N GLY A 18 15.20 -20.30 20.19
CA GLY A 18 16.22 -21.24 20.64
C GLY A 18 16.79 -22.05 19.47
N GLN A 19 16.78 -23.38 19.61
CA GLN A 19 17.27 -24.29 18.57
C GLN A 19 16.18 -24.72 17.58
N SER A 20 14.93 -24.31 17.77
CA SER A 20 13.81 -24.77 16.95
C SER A 20 13.69 -23.99 15.65
N TRP A 21 13.90 -24.67 14.52
CA TRP A 21 13.65 -24.12 13.19
C TRP A 21 12.18 -23.72 13.01
N ASP A 22 11.26 -24.57 13.47
CA ASP A 22 9.82 -24.34 13.32
C ASP A 22 9.36 -23.11 14.08
N ALA A 23 9.91 -22.89 15.29
CA ALA A 23 9.62 -21.68 16.07
C ALA A 23 10.09 -20.41 15.33
N MET A 24 11.30 -20.43 14.79
CA MET A 24 11.87 -19.31 14.02
C MET A 24 11.07 -19.04 12.74
N HIS A 25 10.76 -20.09 11.98
CA HIS A 25 9.94 -20.00 10.77
C HIS A 25 8.56 -19.44 11.09
N GLY A 26 7.90 -19.95 12.14
CA GLY A 26 6.58 -19.49 12.57
C GLY A 26 6.56 -18.02 13.03
N ILE A 27 7.64 -17.52 13.65
CA ILE A 27 7.76 -16.09 13.99
C ILE A 27 7.78 -15.24 12.71
N LEU A 28 8.63 -15.59 11.74
CA LEU A 28 8.71 -14.82 10.50
C LEU A 28 7.41 -14.92 9.69
N GLU A 29 6.84 -16.11 9.55
CA GLU A 29 5.57 -16.33 8.85
C GLU A 29 4.48 -15.41 9.41
N ARG A 30 4.34 -15.29 10.73
CA ARG A 30 3.41 -14.35 11.37
C ARG A 30 3.70 -12.89 11.00
N GLN A 31 4.96 -12.48 10.98
CA GLN A 31 5.33 -11.10 10.59
C GLN A 31 4.99 -10.81 9.12
N PHE A 32 5.26 -11.77 8.21
CA PHE A 32 4.88 -11.65 6.80
C PHE A 32 3.37 -11.65 6.62
N ALA A 33 2.62 -12.47 7.37
CA ALA A 33 1.17 -12.48 7.36
C ALA A 33 0.59 -11.12 7.78
N VAL A 34 1.14 -10.49 8.82
CA VAL A 34 0.73 -9.13 9.24
C VAL A 34 0.99 -8.12 8.12
N LEU A 35 2.15 -8.17 7.47
CA LEU A 35 2.46 -7.27 6.36
C LEU A 35 1.52 -7.49 5.17
N HIS A 36 1.24 -8.75 4.82
CA HIS A 36 0.33 -9.13 3.75
C HIS A 36 -1.11 -8.64 4.03
N ASN A 37 -1.62 -8.84 5.24
CA ASN A 37 -2.96 -8.41 5.64
C ASN A 37 -3.09 -6.88 5.58
N ARG A 38 -2.09 -6.14 6.07
CA ARG A 38 -2.07 -4.67 5.98
C ARG A 38 -2.05 -4.19 4.52
N ALA A 39 -1.30 -4.87 3.66
CA ALA A 39 -1.28 -4.58 2.23
C ALA A 39 -2.62 -4.86 1.53
N GLN A 40 -3.34 -5.92 1.92
CA GLN A 40 -4.68 -6.22 1.39
C GLN A 40 -5.69 -5.12 1.76
N VAL A 41 -5.68 -4.64 2.99
CA VAL A 41 -6.52 -3.48 3.40
C VAL A 41 -6.22 -2.26 2.53
N LEU A 42 -4.94 -1.98 2.26
CA LEU A 42 -4.52 -0.86 1.43
C LEU A 42 -4.99 -1.00 -0.03
N ILE A 43 -4.95 -2.22 -0.61
CA ILE A 43 -5.53 -2.52 -1.93
C ILE A 43 -7.04 -2.28 -1.92
N GLY A 44 -7.75 -2.71 -0.87
CA GLY A 44 -9.19 -2.47 -0.71
C GLY A 44 -9.53 -0.98 -0.76
N LEU A 45 -8.77 -0.15 -0.03
CA LEU A 45 -8.93 1.31 -0.07
C LEU A 45 -8.69 1.89 -1.48
N CYS A 46 -7.66 1.42 -2.18
CA CYS A 46 -7.43 1.82 -3.58
C CYS A 46 -8.63 1.48 -4.47
N GLY A 47 -9.17 0.27 -4.32
CA GLY A 47 -10.35 -0.19 -5.07
C GLY A 47 -11.59 0.67 -4.81
N ILE A 48 -11.83 1.07 -3.56
CA ILE A 48 -12.94 1.98 -3.20
C ILE A 48 -12.78 3.33 -3.91
N VAL A 49 -11.58 3.94 -3.89
CA VAL A 49 -11.35 5.23 -4.54
C VAL A 49 -11.58 5.14 -6.06
N ILE A 50 -11.03 4.11 -6.70
CA ILE A 50 -11.17 3.89 -8.15
C ILE A 50 -12.64 3.69 -8.53
N THR A 51 -13.37 2.83 -7.82
CA THR A 51 -14.78 2.55 -8.11
C THR A 51 -15.68 3.75 -7.84
N THR A 52 -15.49 4.45 -6.73
CA THR A 52 -16.23 5.69 -6.43
C THR A 52 -16.00 6.74 -7.52
N THR A 53 -14.76 6.87 -8.00
CA THR A 53 -14.44 7.75 -9.14
C THR A 53 -15.11 7.28 -10.43
N GLY A 54 -15.27 5.97 -10.65
CA GLY A 54 -16.02 5.45 -11.80
C GLY A 54 -17.47 5.93 -11.83
N PHE A 55 -18.12 6.05 -10.67
CA PHE A 55 -19.48 6.55 -10.56
C PHE A 55 -19.57 8.08 -10.61
N SER A 56 -18.77 8.79 -9.82
CA SER A 56 -18.86 10.25 -9.64
C SER A 56 -17.88 11.06 -10.49
N GLY A 57 -16.90 10.43 -11.12
CA GLY A 57 -15.79 11.10 -11.79
C GLY A 57 -16.21 11.97 -12.97
N ARG A 58 -17.27 11.60 -13.70
CA ARG A 58 -17.82 12.45 -14.77
C ARG A 58 -18.42 13.75 -14.24
N LEU A 59 -19.06 13.72 -13.07
CA LEU A 59 -19.61 14.91 -12.43
C LEU A 59 -18.47 15.83 -11.96
N ILE A 60 -17.44 15.25 -11.32
CA ILE A 60 -16.27 15.99 -10.84
C ILE A 60 -15.48 16.62 -12.00
N ALA A 61 -15.26 15.86 -13.08
CA ALA A 61 -14.56 16.34 -14.26
C ALA A 61 -15.34 17.41 -15.04
N GLY A 62 -16.68 17.41 -14.91
CA GLY A 62 -17.56 18.38 -15.54
C GLY A 62 -17.55 19.76 -14.87
N THR A 63 -17.05 19.89 -13.64
CA THR A 63 -17.07 21.16 -12.88
C THR A 63 -16.07 22.17 -13.42
N SER A 64 -14.80 21.78 -13.58
CA SER A 64 -13.75 22.68 -14.06
C SER A 64 -12.56 21.90 -14.61
N ARG A 65 -11.77 22.52 -15.49
CA ARG A 65 -10.52 21.92 -16.02
C ARG A 65 -9.52 21.59 -14.91
N ALA A 66 -9.51 22.37 -13.83
CA ALA A 66 -8.67 22.11 -12.66
C ALA A 66 -9.14 20.87 -11.88
N ALA A 67 -10.45 20.73 -11.62
CA ALA A 67 -11.02 19.55 -10.99
C ALA A 67 -10.79 18.29 -11.84
N GLN A 68 -10.92 18.41 -13.17
CA GLN A 68 -10.60 17.35 -14.13
C GLN A 68 -9.13 16.91 -14.05
N GLY A 69 -8.19 17.87 -14.00
CA GLY A 69 -6.77 17.56 -13.85
C GLY A 69 -6.46 16.84 -12.53
N LEU A 70 -7.04 17.33 -11.43
CA LEU A 70 -6.85 16.76 -10.08
C LEU A 70 -7.44 15.35 -9.96
N ILE A 71 -8.62 15.09 -10.51
CA ILE A 71 -9.24 13.75 -10.43
C ILE A 71 -8.44 12.72 -11.23
N ILE A 72 -7.97 13.08 -12.44
CA ILE A 72 -7.15 12.20 -13.28
C ILE A 72 -5.82 11.92 -12.58
N ALA A 73 -5.13 12.95 -12.09
CA ALA A 73 -3.86 12.80 -11.39
C ALA A 73 -4.03 11.98 -10.10
N GLY A 74 -5.07 12.25 -9.32
CA GLY A 74 -5.39 11.54 -8.09
C GLY A 74 -5.59 10.04 -8.34
N VAL A 75 -6.46 9.67 -9.29
CA VAL A 75 -6.70 8.26 -9.63
C VAL A 75 -5.45 7.59 -10.18
N ALA A 76 -4.68 8.26 -11.05
CA ALA A 76 -3.44 7.70 -11.58
C ALA A 76 -2.42 7.40 -10.48
N ILE A 77 -2.29 8.29 -9.49
CA ILE A 77 -1.42 8.10 -8.33
C ILE A 77 -1.91 6.95 -7.44
N VAL A 78 -3.23 6.85 -7.21
CA VAL A 78 -3.82 5.72 -6.45
C VAL A 78 -3.59 4.39 -7.16
N LEU A 79 -3.73 4.37 -8.49
CA LEU A 79 -3.46 3.18 -9.30
C LEU A 79 -1.98 2.77 -9.18
N LEU A 80 -1.06 3.74 -9.24
CA LEU A 80 0.36 3.48 -9.02
C LEU A 80 0.63 2.91 -7.63
N ALA A 81 -0.02 3.42 -6.59
CA ALA A 81 0.07 2.86 -5.23
C ALA A 81 -0.40 1.39 -5.20
N ALA A 82 -1.53 1.08 -5.83
CA ALA A 82 -2.03 -0.29 -5.95
C ALA A 82 -1.03 -1.21 -6.67
N THR A 83 -0.47 -0.76 -7.79
CA THR A 83 0.57 -1.50 -8.54
C THR A 83 1.80 -1.78 -7.69
N LEU A 84 2.29 -0.79 -6.93
CA LEU A 84 3.43 -0.97 -6.01
C LEU A 84 3.16 -2.03 -4.94
N ILE A 85 1.93 -2.08 -4.39
CA ILE A 85 1.57 -3.08 -3.39
C ILE A 85 1.49 -4.47 -4.00
N VAL A 86 0.83 -4.60 -5.16
CA VAL A 86 0.66 -5.89 -5.84
C VAL A 86 2.02 -6.46 -6.24
N TRP A 87 2.85 -5.68 -6.93
CA TRP A 87 4.15 -6.17 -7.38
C TRP A 87 5.19 -6.27 -6.27
N GLY A 88 5.20 -5.32 -5.33
CA GLY A 88 6.22 -5.26 -4.29
C GLY A 88 5.92 -6.16 -3.09
N VAL A 89 4.72 -6.06 -2.55
CA VAL A 89 4.35 -6.71 -1.27
C VAL A 89 3.66 -8.05 -1.52
N GLN A 90 2.68 -8.10 -2.42
CA GLN A 90 1.87 -9.29 -2.68
C GLN A 90 2.58 -10.35 -3.53
N HIS A 91 3.64 -10.00 -4.25
CA HIS A 91 4.44 -11.01 -4.96
C HIS A 91 5.17 -11.92 -3.95
N ILE A 92 4.70 -13.15 -3.77
CA ILE A 92 5.20 -14.08 -2.75
C ILE A 92 6.32 -14.96 -3.33
N ARG A 93 7.52 -14.83 -2.77
CA ARG A 93 8.48 -15.93 -2.69
C ARG A 93 8.31 -16.60 -1.33
N TRP A 94 8.22 -17.93 -1.32
CA TRP A 94 8.03 -18.71 -0.10
C TRP A 94 9.25 -18.56 0.84
N LEU A 95 9.03 -18.48 2.15
CA LEU A 95 10.11 -18.41 3.14
C LEU A 95 11.04 -19.63 3.06
N THR A 96 10.47 -20.78 2.73
CA THR A 96 11.20 -22.04 2.52
C THR A 96 12.16 -22.00 1.32
N GLN A 97 12.02 -21.03 0.41
CA GLN A 97 12.89 -20.85 -0.75
C GLN A 97 14.01 -19.81 -0.52
N GLN A 98 14.08 -19.23 0.69
CA GLN A 98 15.12 -18.24 0.99
C GLN A 98 16.47 -18.92 1.18
N PRO A 99 17.55 -18.36 0.60
CA PRO A 99 18.89 -18.93 0.73
C PRO A 99 19.46 -18.69 2.14
N GLY A 100 20.36 -19.58 2.56
CA GLY A 100 21.14 -19.49 3.79
C GLY A 100 21.76 -20.84 4.14
N GLY A 101 23.06 -20.87 4.42
CA GLY A 101 23.79 -22.08 4.80
C GLY A 101 23.61 -22.45 6.28
N ASP A 102 23.28 -21.47 7.12
CA ASP A 102 22.92 -21.67 8.51
C ASP A 102 21.63 -20.91 8.89
N ARG A 103 21.14 -21.13 10.12
CA ARG A 103 19.89 -20.51 10.59
C ARG A 103 19.96 -18.99 10.67
N ARG A 104 21.13 -18.45 11.04
CA ARG A 104 21.31 -17.01 11.23
C ARG A 104 21.34 -16.31 9.88
N GLU A 105 22.05 -16.87 8.90
CA GLU A 105 22.11 -16.40 7.53
C GLU A 105 20.73 -16.42 6.87
N TRP A 106 20.01 -17.54 6.98
CA TRP A 106 18.64 -17.63 6.48
C TRP A 106 17.72 -16.57 7.10
N LEU A 107 17.85 -16.34 8.41
CA LEU A 107 17.07 -15.34 9.14
C LEU A 107 17.41 -13.92 8.67
N LEU A 108 18.69 -13.59 8.50
CA LEU A 108 19.13 -12.28 8.01
C LEU A 108 18.62 -12.00 6.59
N VAL A 109 18.71 -12.98 5.69
CA VAL A 109 18.17 -12.87 4.33
C VAL A 109 16.66 -12.66 4.36
N SER A 110 15.95 -13.43 5.18
CA SER A 110 14.50 -13.34 5.32
C SER A 110 14.05 -11.99 5.92
N LEU A 111 14.77 -11.47 6.91
CA LEU A 111 14.54 -10.14 7.48
C LEU A 111 14.83 -9.03 6.46
N ALA A 112 15.90 -9.15 5.67
CA ALA A 112 16.20 -8.19 4.60
C ALA A 112 15.09 -8.17 3.54
N TYR A 113 14.57 -9.35 3.17
CA TYR A 113 13.42 -9.48 2.26
C TYR A 113 12.15 -8.82 2.84
N ARG A 114 11.86 -9.03 4.12
CA ARG A 114 10.75 -8.37 4.84
C ARG A 114 10.90 -6.84 4.85
N ASP A 115 12.09 -6.34 5.15
CA ASP A 115 12.37 -4.90 5.23
C ASP A 115 12.17 -4.20 3.88
N ARG A 116 12.58 -4.86 2.78
CA ARG A 116 12.35 -4.36 1.42
C ARG A 116 10.86 -4.23 1.14
N LYS A 117 10.06 -5.27 1.43
CA LYS A 117 8.60 -5.21 1.27
C LYS A 117 7.97 -4.13 2.15
N THR A 118 8.42 -3.99 3.38
CA THR A 118 7.95 -2.95 4.31
C THR A 118 8.26 -1.55 3.78
N THR A 119 9.41 -1.36 3.15
CA THR A 119 9.79 -0.08 2.53
C THR A 119 8.89 0.24 1.34
N ILE A 120 8.65 -0.73 0.45
CA ILE A 120 7.71 -0.54 -0.67
C ILE A 120 6.30 -0.24 -0.16
N TYR A 121 5.85 -0.93 0.88
CA TYR A 121 4.56 -0.67 1.52
C TYR A 121 4.45 0.78 2.03
N ARG A 122 5.50 1.30 2.68
CA ARG A 122 5.53 2.70 3.14
C ARG A 122 5.50 3.70 2.00
N VAL A 123 6.23 3.42 0.91
CA VAL A 123 6.18 4.25 -0.30
C VAL A 123 4.76 4.23 -0.87
N ALA A 124 4.14 3.05 -1.01
CA ALA A 124 2.77 2.94 -1.50
C ALA A 124 1.75 3.71 -0.65
N ILE A 125 1.90 3.72 0.68
CA ILE A 125 1.07 4.57 1.56
C ILE A 125 1.23 6.05 1.18
N ALA A 126 2.46 6.53 0.99
CA ALA A 126 2.69 7.93 0.65
C ALA A 126 2.02 8.31 -0.69
N PHE A 127 2.13 7.43 -1.69
CA PHE A 127 1.43 7.61 -2.97
C PHE A 127 -0.09 7.62 -2.76
N LEU A 128 -0.65 6.66 -2.03
CA LEU A 128 -2.10 6.62 -1.76
C LEU A 128 -2.58 7.92 -1.09
N LEU A 129 -1.87 8.42 -0.08
CA LEU A 129 -2.25 9.65 0.63
C LEU A 129 -2.20 10.89 -0.28
N ALA A 130 -1.17 10.97 -1.14
CA ALA A 130 -1.07 12.04 -2.13
C ALA A 130 -2.22 11.98 -3.15
N GLY A 131 -2.49 10.78 -3.70
CA GLY A 131 -3.59 10.57 -4.64
C GLY A 131 -4.96 10.85 -4.03
N LEU A 132 -5.17 10.44 -2.78
CA LEU A 132 -6.39 10.72 -2.01
C LEU A 132 -6.56 12.21 -1.76
N SER A 133 -5.48 12.94 -1.51
CA SER A 133 -5.53 14.39 -1.31
C SER A 133 -6.00 15.09 -2.59
N PHE A 134 -5.46 14.73 -3.76
CA PHE A 134 -5.93 15.28 -5.04
C PHE A 134 -7.39 14.92 -5.31
N TYR A 135 -7.79 13.67 -5.03
CA TYR A 135 -9.18 13.23 -5.13
C TYR A 135 -10.12 14.07 -4.27
N VAL A 136 -9.77 14.28 -3.00
CA VAL A 136 -10.58 15.08 -2.05
C VAL A 136 -10.66 16.54 -2.47
N ILE A 137 -9.56 17.14 -2.95
CA ILE A 137 -9.57 18.52 -3.45
C ILE A 137 -10.50 18.63 -4.68
N ALA A 138 -10.44 17.67 -5.60
CA ALA A 138 -11.33 17.66 -6.77
C ALA A 138 -12.82 17.60 -6.37
N ILE A 139 -13.15 16.77 -5.39
CA ILE A 139 -14.51 16.71 -4.83
C ILE A 139 -14.89 18.04 -4.16
N ALA A 140 -14.00 18.62 -3.37
CA ALA A 140 -14.26 19.89 -2.71
C ALA A 140 -14.56 20.99 -3.74
N MET A 141 -13.81 21.04 -4.85
CA MET A 141 -14.09 21.95 -5.96
C MET A 141 -15.46 21.72 -6.59
N MET A 142 -15.83 20.46 -6.82
CA MET A 142 -17.17 20.10 -7.32
C MET A 142 -18.28 20.58 -6.36
N LEU A 143 -18.09 20.43 -5.06
CA LEU A 143 -19.09 20.82 -4.06
C LEU A 143 -19.18 22.33 -3.85
N LEU A 144 -18.07 23.05 -4.03
CA LEU A 144 -18.02 24.51 -3.95
C LEU A 144 -18.62 25.18 -5.20
N ASP A 145 -18.62 24.50 -6.34
CA ASP A 145 -19.26 24.96 -7.58
C ASP A 145 -20.35 23.98 -8.06
N PRO A 146 -21.51 23.93 -7.36
CA PRO A 146 -22.61 23.03 -7.71
C PRO A 146 -23.33 23.40 -9.01
N THR A 147 -22.92 24.48 -9.69
CA THR A 147 -23.64 25.01 -10.87
C THR A 147 -23.42 24.23 -12.17
N ALA A 148 -22.56 23.21 -12.17
CA ALA A 148 -22.48 22.21 -13.24
C ALA A 148 -23.63 21.16 -13.20
N ALA A 149 -24.68 21.39 -12.41
CA ALA A 149 -25.96 20.74 -12.63
C ALA A 149 -26.54 21.23 -13.97
N PRO A 150 -27.11 20.35 -14.82
CA PRO A 150 -27.66 20.77 -16.10
C PRO A 150 -28.68 21.89 -15.88
N SER A 151 -28.50 23.00 -16.60
CA SER A 151 -29.45 24.10 -16.60
C SER A 151 -30.85 23.53 -16.81
N SER A 152 -31.75 23.78 -15.86
CA SER A 152 -33.18 23.61 -16.06
C SER A 152 -33.62 24.54 -17.20
N GLY A 153 -33.65 24.03 -18.42
CA GLY A 153 -34.06 24.81 -19.59
C GLY A 153 -33.86 24.08 -20.90
N GLY A 154 -34.95 23.52 -21.45
CA GLY A 154 -35.06 23.29 -22.89
C GLY A 154 -35.65 21.96 -23.35
N ARG A 155 -36.85 21.60 -22.88
CA ARG A 155 -38.04 21.27 -23.70
C ARG A 155 -39.19 20.82 -22.82
#